data_AF-A0A3Q3G329-F1
#
_entry.id   AF-A0A3Q3G329-F1
#
_cell.length_a   1.000
_cell.length_b   1.000
_cell.length_c   1.000
_cell.angle_alpha   90.00
_cell.angle_beta   90.00
_cell.angle_gamma   90.00
#
_symmetry.space_group_name_H-M   'P 1'
#
loop_
_entity.id
_entity.type
_entity.pdbx_description
1 polymer ?
#
loop_
_entity_poly.entity_id
_entity_poly.type
_entity_poly.pdbx_seq_one_letter_code
_entity_poly.pdbx_strand_id
1 'polypeptide(L)'
;MGYGDIMRVQTSGASQQTANQDNLRYSGVRASHTMAQTDAGRMEEFRSKINRVGAQKGIPPALIAAIISRESRAGNAIKNTGGWGDHGNGWGLMQVDVNPNGGGHTPEGAWDSEEHLRQATGILVHFIGRISTKFPNWSPEQKLKGGIAAYNMGDGNVHSYENVDDHTTGRDYSNDVAARAQWYRNHGGF
;
A
#
# COMPACT_ATOMS: atom_id res chain seq x y z
N MET A 1 -9.91 -17.97 6.42
CA MET A 1 -10.48 -16.69 6.90
C MET A 1 -9.70 -15.57 6.22
N GLY A 2 -10.38 -14.61 5.60
CA GLY A 2 -9.73 -13.50 4.89
C GLY A 2 -9.32 -12.36 5.84
N TYR A 3 -8.43 -11.48 5.39
CA TYR A 3 -7.89 -10.36 6.17
C TYR A 3 -8.83 -9.15 6.31
N GLY A 4 -10.12 -9.29 5.97
CA GLY A 4 -11.10 -8.20 5.86
C GLY A 4 -11.45 -7.86 4.42
N ASP A 5 -12.58 -7.17 4.21
CA ASP A 5 -13.02 -6.72 2.89
C ASP A 5 -12.60 -5.26 2.63
N ILE A 6 -11.70 -5.04 1.67
CA ILE A 6 -11.19 -3.70 1.32
C ILE A 6 -12.30 -2.74 0.87
N MET A 7 -13.41 -3.26 0.32
CA MET A 7 -14.56 -2.45 -0.08
C MET A 7 -15.36 -1.92 1.11
N ARG A 8 -15.16 -2.48 2.30
CA ARG A 8 -15.83 -2.10 3.55
C ARG A 8 -14.93 -1.30 4.48
N VAL A 9 -13.66 -1.11 4.14
CA VAL A 9 -12.72 -0.26 4.89
C VAL A 9 -13.13 1.20 4.71
N GLN A 10 -13.45 1.87 5.83
CA GLN A 10 -13.72 3.31 5.82
C GLN A 10 -12.44 4.10 5.51
N THR A 11 -12.55 5.10 4.63
CA THR A 11 -11.42 5.92 4.20
C THR A 11 -11.81 7.37 3.93
N SER A 12 -10.95 8.30 4.35
CA SER A 12 -11.00 9.70 3.95
C SER A 12 -10.25 9.98 2.63
N GLY A 13 -9.47 9.03 2.12
CA GLY A 13 -8.57 9.18 0.97
C GLY A 13 -7.35 10.06 1.26
N ALA A 14 -6.74 10.56 0.19
CA ALA A 14 -5.48 11.32 0.24
C ALA A 14 -5.62 12.68 0.96
N SER A 15 -4.61 13.05 1.72
CA SER A 15 -4.37 14.42 2.16
C SER A 15 -4.09 15.35 0.98
N GLN A 16 -4.15 16.66 1.22
CA GLN A 16 -3.73 17.64 0.21
C GLN A 16 -2.24 17.53 -0.13
N GLN A 17 -1.40 17.18 0.86
CA GLN A 17 0.04 16.97 0.63
C GLN A 17 0.29 15.86 -0.40
N THR A 18 -0.38 14.72 -0.27
CA THR A 18 -0.26 13.61 -1.22
C THR A 18 -0.87 13.97 -2.57
N ALA A 19 -2.05 14.61 -2.57
CA ALA A 19 -2.71 15.02 -3.81
C ALA A 19 -1.88 16.02 -4.65
N ASN A 20 -1.06 16.85 -4.00
CA ASN A 20 -0.15 17.78 -4.67
C ASN A 20 0.92 17.09 -5.54
N GLN A 21 1.22 15.80 -5.32
CA GLN A 21 2.16 15.04 -6.16
C GLN A 21 1.68 14.96 -7.62
N ASP A 22 0.36 14.97 -7.83
CA ASP A 22 -0.28 14.99 -9.15
C ASP A 22 -0.81 16.41 -9.50
N ASN A 23 -0.37 17.45 -8.78
CA ASN A 23 -0.83 18.83 -8.91
C ASN A 23 -2.36 19.01 -8.76
N LEU A 24 -3.02 18.14 -7.97
CA LEU A 24 -4.46 18.19 -7.79
C LEU A 24 -4.85 19.28 -6.78
N ARG A 25 -5.81 20.13 -7.16
CA ARG A 25 -6.36 21.19 -6.29
C ARG A 25 -7.48 20.71 -5.36
N TYR A 26 -7.58 19.41 -5.16
CA TYR A 26 -8.55 18.76 -4.29
C TYR A 26 -7.89 17.56 -3.61
N SER A 27 -8.40 17.20 -2.43
CA SER A 27 -7.96 16.06 -1.63
C SER A 27 -9.09 15.04 -1.46
N GLY A 28 -8.85 14.07 -0.58
CA GLY A 28 -9.78 13.03 -0.17
C GLY A 28 -9.86 11.87 -1.16
N VAL A 29 -10.94 11.08 -1.04
CA VAL A 29 -11.18 9.89 -1.87
C VAL A 29 -11.12 10.21 -3.37
N ARG A 30 -11.62 11.38 -3.79
CA ARG A 30 -11.55 11.82 -5.18
C ARG A 30 -10.10 11.92 -5.69
N ALA A 31 -9.20 12.48 -4.88
CA ALA A 31 -7.79 12.59 -5.24
C ALA A 31 -7.12 11.21 -5.34
N SER A 32 -7.37 10.32 -4.38
CA SER A 32 -6.91 8.92 -4.42
C SER A 32 -7.35 8.21 -5.68
N HIS A 33 -8.63 8.33 -6.05
CA HIS A 33 -9.16 7.73 -7.28
C HIS A 33 -8.49 8.31 -8.53
N THR A 34 -8.27 9.63 -8.60
CA THR A 34 -7.55 10.26 -9.72
C THR A 34 -6.11 9.72 -9.82
N MET A 35 -5.38 9.62 -8.71
CA MET A 35 -4.01 9.11 -8.70
C MET A 35 -3.94 7.63 -9.10
N ALA A 36 -4.88 6.80 -8.63
CA ALA A 36 -4.98 5.39 -9.04
C ALA A 36 -5.26 5.26 -10.55
N GLN A 37 -6.14 6.12 -11.08
CA GLN A 37 -6.44 6.19 -12.51
C GLN A 37 -5.22 6.60 -13.33
N THR A 38 -4.45 7.60 -12.89
CA THR A 38 -3.19 8.02 -13.51
C THR A 38 -2.18 6.87 -13.62
N ASP A 39 -2.16 5.98 -12.63
CA ASP A 39 -1.26 4.84 -12.56
C ASP A 39 -1.77 3.59 -13.30
N ALA A 40 -3.08 3.52 -13.61
CA ALA A 40 -3.75 2.31 -14.09
C ALA A 40 -3.13 1.74 -15.37
N GLY A 41 -2.79 2.60 -16.35
CA GLY A 41 -2.18 2.14 -17.61
C GLY A 41 -0.82 1.47 -17.42
N ARG A 42 -0.02 1.91 -16.44
CA ARG A 42 1.25 1.26 -16.08
C ARG A 42 1.03 0.00 -15.26
N MET A 43 0.00 0.00 -14.41
CA MET A 43 -0.34 -1.14 -13.54
C MET A 43 -0.64 -2.42 -14.34
N GLU A 44 -1.13 -2.30 -15.58
CA GLU A 44 -1.40 -3.45 -16.47
C GLU A 44 -0.20 -4.37 -16.65
N GLU A 45 1.02 -3.81 -16.74
CA GLU A 45 2.26 -4.57 -16.90
C GLU A 45 2.45 -5.61 -15.79
N PHE A 46 1.98 -5.29 -14.58
CA PHE A 46 2.17 -6.10 -13.38
C PHE A 46 0.95 -6.97 -13.04
N ARG A 47 -0.17 -6.84 -13.78
CA ARG A 47 -1.46 -7.48 -13.45
C ARG A 47 -1.34 -8.97 -13.17
N SER A 48 -0.66 -9.71 -14.05
CA SER A 48 -0.56 -11.16 -13.90
C SER A 48 0.22 -11.56 -12.65
N LYS A 49 1.31 -10.83 -12.31
CA LYS A 49 2.13 -11.05 -11.12
C LYS A 49 1.32 -10.69 -9.85
N ILE A 50 0.64 -9.55 -9.87
CA ILE A 50 -0.23 -9.07 -8.78
C ILE A 50 -1.34 -10.10 -8.48
N ASN A 51 -2.02 -10.61 -9.50
CA ASN A 51 -3.09 -11.60 -9.32
C ASN A 51 -2.58 -12.91 -8.71
N ARG A 52 -1.43 -13.41 -9.19
CA ARG A 52 -0.83 -14.64 -8.64
C ARG A 52 -0.40 -14.47 -7.19
N VAL A 53 0.27 -13.38 -6.85
CA VAL A 53 0.69 -13.10 -5.47
C VAL A 53 -0.50 -12.89 -4.55
N GLY A 54 -1.52 -12.14 -5.00
CA GLY A 54 -2.75 -11.94 -4.24
C GLY A 54 -3.43 -13.27 -3.90
N ALA A 55 -3.58 -14.16 -4.88
CA ALA A 55 -4.11 -15.50 -4.66
C ALA A 55 -3.27 -16.33 -3.68
N GLN A 56 -1.93 -16.31 -3.82
CA GLN A 56 -1.01 -17.05 -2.93
C GLN A 56 -1.03 -16.55 -1.48
N LYS A 57 -1.18 -15.23 -1.29
CA LYS A 57 -1.11 -14.60 0.04
C LYS A 57 -2.48 -14.36 0.66
N GLY A 58 -3.58 -14.63 -0.05
CA GLY A 58 -4.94 -14.34 0.42
C GLY A 58 -5.25 -12.84 0.51
N ILE A 59 -4.53 -12.01 -0.25
CA ILE A 59 -4.70 -10.55 -0.30
C ILE A 59 -5.40 -10.18 -1.61
N PRO A 60 -6.46 -9.34 -1.59
CA PRO A 60 -7.10 -8.87 -2.82
C PRO A 60 -6.08 -8.22 -3.76
N PRO A 61 -6.02 -8.60 -5.05
CA PRO A 61 -5.07 -8.02 -6.00
C PRO A 61 -5.19 -6.49 -6.09
N ALA A 62 -6.41 -5.95 -5.91
CA ALA A 62 -6.65 -4.50 -5.87
C ALA A 62 -5.90 -3.77 -4.73
N LEU A 63 -5.68 -4.43 -3.59
CA LEU A 63 -4.90 -3.86 -2.50
C LEU A 63 -3.40 -3.83 -2.81
N ILE A 64 -2.88 -4.88 -3.46
CA ILE A 64 -1.48 -4.91 -3.91
C ILE A 64 -1.26 -3.80 -4.96
N ALA A 65 -2.16 -3.67 -5.95
CA ALA A 65 -2.12 -2.60 -6.93
C ALA A 65 -2.15 -1.20 -6.28
N ALA A 66 -2.99 -1.01 -5.26
CA ALA A 66 -3.06 0.25 -4.54
C ALA A 66 -1.77 0.62 -3.80
N ILE A 67 -1.11 -0.35 -3.15
CA ILE A 67 0.19 -0.14 -2.51
C ILE A 67 1.24 0.19 -3.58
N ILE A 68 1.29 -0.54 -4.70
CA ILE A 68 2.21 -0.24 -5.81
C ILE A 68 1.99 1.19 -6.34
N SER A 69 0.73 1.61 -6.51
CA SER A 69 0.40 2.96 -6.94
C SER A 69 0.85 4.01 -5.92
N ARG A 70 0.66 3.78 -4.62
CA ARG A 70 1.09 4.69 -3.58
C ARG A 70 2.62 4.78 -3.47
N GLU A 71 3.30 3.65 -3.52
CA GLU A 71 4.74 3.55 -3.23
C GLU A 71 5.63 3.99 -4.39
N SER A 72 5.28 3.60 -5.62
CA SER A 72 6.18 3.78 -6.77
C SER A 72 5.53 4.41 -7.99
N ARG A 73 4.23 4.76 -7.90
CA ARG A 73 3.42 5.21 -9.03
C ARG A 73 3.44 4.20 -10.18
N ALA A 74 3.31 2.92 -9.83
CA ALA A 74 3.52 1.77 -10.72
C ALA A 74 4.88 1.81 -11.42
N GLY A 75 5.95 1.98 -10.64
CA GLY A 75 7.33 2.04 -11.11
C GLY A 75 7.76 3.38 -11.71
N ASN A 76 6.85 4.30 -12.01
CA ASN A 76 7.20 5.56 -12.69
C ASN A 76 8.16 6.45 -11.87
N ALA A 77 8.07 6.39 -10.54
CA ALA A 77 8.94 7.17 -9.65
C ALA A 77 10.33 6.56 -9.45
N ILE A 78 10.52 5.26 -9.74
CA ILE A 78 11.73 4.50 -9.38
C ILE A 78 12.43 3.82 -10.56
N LYS A 79 11.82 3.80 -11.75
CA LYS A 79 12.43 3.15 -12.93
C LYS A 79 13.78 3.76 -13.33
N ASN A 80 13.94 5.08 -13.16
CA ASN A 80 15.18 5.80 -13.51
C ASN A 80 16.32 5.56 -12.51
N THR A 81 16.01 5.02 -11.34
CA THR A 81 16.96 4.67 -10.27
C THR A 81 17.15 3.15 -10.17
N GLY A 82 16.66 2.38 -11.14
CA GLY A 82 16.76 0.92 -11.15
C GLY A 82 15.94 0.24 -10.05
N GLY A 83 14.87 0.88 -9.56
CA GLY A 83 13.98 0.33 -8.53
C GLY A 83 14.16 0.92 -7.13
N TRP A 84 15.14 1.78 -6.93
CA TRP A 84 15.43 2.40 -5.63
C TRP A 84 14.62 3.69 -5.43
N GLY A 85 13.89 3.79 -4.33
CA GLY A 85 13.30 5.04 -3.84
C GLY A 85 13.78 5.36 -2.44
N ASP A 86 13.17 6.38 -1.83
CA ASP A 86 13.53 6.91 -0.51
C ASP A 86 15.04 7.02 -0.26
N HIS A 87 15.76 7.71 -1.15
CA HIS A 87 17.21 7.92 -1.06
C HIS A 87 18.04 6.62 -0.96
N GLY A 88 17.53 5.51 -1.50
CA GLY A 88 18.19 4.20 -1.48
C GLY A 88 17.70 3.28 -0.36
N ASN A 89 16.71 3.68 0.44
CA ASN A 89 16.15 2.85 1.50
C ASN A 89 14.98 1.98 1.03
N GLY A 90 14.27 2.38 -0.04
CA GLY A 90 13.12 1.65 -0.54
C GLY A 90 13.45 0.82 -1.79
N TRP A 91 13.18 -0.49 -1.76
CA TRP A 91 13.38 -1.39 -2.90
C TRP A 91 12.07 -1.79 -3.58
N GLY A 92 12.02 -1.64 -4.90
CA GLY A 92 11.00 -2.27 -5.76
C GLY A 92 9.63 -1.59 -5.78
N LEU A 93 8.70 -2.16 -6.54
CA LEU A 93 7.36 -1.59 -6.81
C LEU A 93 6.54 -1.25 -5.55
N MET A 94 6.82 -1.93 -4.45
CA MET A 94 6.14 -1.79 -3.15
C MET A 94 7.08 -1.25 -2.06
N GLN A 95 8.26 -0.76 -2.45
CA GLN A 95 9.23 -0.05 -1.59
C GLN A 95 9.51 -0.75 -0.26
N VAL A 96 10.02 -1.99 -0.34
CA VAL A 96 10.49 -2.73 0.85
C VAL A 96 11.62 -1.93 1.50
N ASP A 97 11.47 -1.60 2.78
CA ASP A 97 12.45 -0.81 3.52
C ASP A 97 13.66 -1.67 3.93
N VAL A 98 14.81 -1.36 3.33
CA VAL A 98 16.09 -2.02 3.57
C VAL A 98 16.95 -1.28 4.59
N ASN A 99 16.51 -0.11 5.08
CA ASN A 99 17.25 0.67 6.05
C ASN A 99 17.39 -0.13 7.36
N PRO A 100 18.62 -0.37 7.87
CA PRO A 100 18.82 -1.13 9.10
C PRO A 100 18.25 -0.44 10.35
N ASN A 101 18.02 0.87 10.29
CA ASN A 101 17.36 1.64 11.35
C ASN A 101 15.84 1.76 11.15
N GLY A 102 15.32 1.19 10.06
CA GLY A 102 13.90 1.10 9.72
C GLY A 102 13.44 -0.36 9.66
N GLY A 103 12.98 -0.80 8.50
CA GLY A 103 12.49 -2.16 8.25
C GLY A 103 13.59 -3.25 8.25
N GLY A 104 14.82 -2.89 7.87
CA GLY A 104 15.98 -3.78 7.91
C GLY A 104 15.84 -5.04 7.05
N HIS A 105 15.00 -5.01 6.01
CA HIS A 105 14.77 -6.16 5.14
C HIS A 105 15.88 -6.34 4.11
N THR A 106 16.23 -7.59 3.80
CA THR A 106 17.06 -7.89 2.63
C THR A 106 16.18 -7.93 1.38
N PRO A 107 16.44 -7.15 0.33
CA PRO A 107 15.61 -7.13 -0.86
C PRO A 107 15.66 -8.47 -1.60
N GLU A 108 14.50 -8.98 -2.03
CA GLU A 108 14.36 -10.22 -2.80
C GLU A 108 13.92 -9.94 -4.25
N GLY A 109 14.53 -10.62 -5.22
CA GLY A 109 14.22 -10.50 -6.63
C GLY A 109 14.53 -9.15 -7.28
N ALA A 110 14.20 -9.01 -8.57
CA ALA A 110 14.26 -7.74 -9.27
C ALA A 110 13.14 -6.79 -8.80
N TRP A 111 13.34 -5.48 -8.94
CA TRP A 111 12.48 -4.43 -8.42
C TRP A 111 11.00 -4.52 -8.86
N ASP A 112 10.74 -5.12 -10.02
CA ASP A 112 9.41 -5.32 -10.62
C ASP A 112 8.97 -6.80 -10.67
N SER A 113 9.71 -7.69 -10.01
CA SER A 113 9.52 -9.14 -10.09
C SER A 113 8.35 -9.65 -9.25
N GLU A 114 7.87 -10.85 -9.56
CA GLU A 114 6.88 -11.53 -8.72
C GLU A 114 7.45 -11.89 -7.33
N GLU A 115 8.75 -12.18 -7.26
CA GLU A 115 9.46 -12.45 -6.01
C GLU A 115 9.42 -11.22 -5.07
N HIS A 116 9.74 -10.04 -5.60
CA HIS A 116 9.60 -8.77 -4.88
C HIS A 116 8.17 -8.54 -4.38
N LEU A 117 7.15 -8.71 -5.24
CA LEU A 117 5.75 -8.55 -4.84
C LEU A 117 5.34 -9.56 -3.75
N ARG A 118 5.85 -10.80 -3.83
CA ARG A 118 5.59 -11.85 -2.84
C ARG A 118 6.22 -11.53 -1.49
N GLN A 119 7.43 -10.96 -1.48
CA GLN A 119 8.11 -10.49 -0.29
C GLN A 119 7.32 -9.36 0.38
N ALA A 120 7.09 -8.27 -0.35
CA ALA A 120 6.36 -7.10 0.14
C ALA A 120 4.94 -7.44 0.64
N THR A 121 4.20 -8.27 -0.09
CA THR A 121 2.88 -8.73 0.36
C THR A 121 2.98 -9.61 1.61
N GLY A 122 4.07 -10.37 1.78
CA GLY A 122 4.36 -11.10 3.02
C GLY A 122 4.56 -10.19 4.22
N ILE A 123 5.27 -9.06 4.04
CA ILE A 123 5.45 -8.03 5.06
C ILE A 123 4.11 -7.38 5.43
N LEU A 124 3.26 -7.08 4.45
CA LEU A 124 1.89 -6.60 4.72
C LEU A 124 1.09 -7.61 5.56
N VAL A 125 1.11 -8.90 5.19
CA VAL A 125 0.42 -9.95 5.95
C VAL A 125 0.94 -10.03 7.39
N HIS A 126 2.26 -9.92 7.57
CA HIS A 126 2.87 -9.86 8.91
C HIS A 126 2.28 -8.70 9.72
N PHE A 127 2.23 -7.48 9.17
CA PHE A 127 1.69 -6.32 9.88
C PHE A 127 0.18 -6.42 10.17
N ILE A 128 -0.62 -6.97 9.26
CA ILE A 128 -2.03 -7.26 9.54
C ILE A 128 -2.16 -8.21 10.74
N GLY A 129 -1.30 -9.23 10.82
CA GLY A 129 -1.22 -10.13 11.97
C GLY A 129 -0.83 -9.41 13.27
N ARG A 130 0.20 -8.56 13.23
CA ARG A 130 0.65 -7.74 14.38
C ARG A 130 -0.47 -6.84 14.90
N ILE A 131 -1.17 -6.14 14.01
CA ILE A 131 -2.29 -5.27 14.36
C ILE A 131 -3.48 -6.07 14.89
N SER A 132 -3.75 -7.24 14.33
CA SER A 132 -4.81 -8.13 14.82
C SER A 132 -4.57 -8.57 16.27
N THR A 133 -3.31 -8.84 16.63
CA THR A 133 -2.90 -9.16 18.00
C THR A 133 -2.93 -7.93 18.90
N LYS A 134 -2.46 -6.77 18.42
CA LYS A 134 -2.40 -5.52 19.20
C LYS A 134 -3.79 -4.97 19.52
N PHE A 135 -4.75 -5.12 18.59
CA PHE A 135 -6.11 -4.62 18.71
C PHE A 135 -7.14 -5.73 18.45
N PRO A 136 -7.31 -6.69 19.38
CA PRO A 136 -8.17 -7.86 19.15
C PRO A 136 -9.64 -7.50 18.96
N ASN A 137 -10.09 -6.38 19.54
CA ASN A 137 -11.49 -5.92 19.48
C ASN A 137 -11.85 -5.15 18.19
N TRP A 138 -10.87 -4.82 17.35
CA TRP A 138 -11.14 -4.19 16.07
C TRP A 138 -11.84 -5.15 15.10
N SER A 139 -12.71 -4.60 14.25
CA SER A 139 -13.29 -5.36 13.14
C SER A 139 -12.20 -5.85 12.17
N PRO A 140 -12.48 -6.87 11.34
CA PRO A 140 -11.54 -7.28 10.30
C PRO A 140 -11.09 -6.12 9.40
N GLU A 141 -11.99 -5.23 9.00
CA GLU A 141 -11.70 -4.06 8.17
C GLU A 141 -10.81 -3.03 8.88
N GLN A 142 -11.04 -2.83 10.19
CA GLN A 142 -10.19 -1.94 10.99
C GLN A 142 -8.78 -2.51 11.13
N LYS A 143 -8.65 -3.83 11.36
CA LYS A 143 -7.36 -4.54 11.40
C LYS A 143 -6.63 -4.48 10.07
N LEU A 144 -7.36 -4.64 8.95
CA LEU A 144 -6.80 -4.47 7.61
C LEU A 144 -6.23 -3.07 7.42
N LYS A 145 -7.01 -2.03 7.75
CA LYS A 145 -6.57 -0.63 7.63
C LYS A 145 -5.34 -0.35 8.51
N GLY A 146 -5.35 -0.81 9.75
CA GLY A 146 -4.19 -0.69 10.63
C GLY A 146 -2.96 -1.44 10.12
N GLY A 147 -3.13 -2.62 9.51
CA GLY A 147 -2.03 -3.36 8.89
C GLY A 147 -1.44 -2.63 7.69
N ILE A 148 -2.27 -1.96 6.88
CA ILE A 148 -1.83 -1.09 5.80
C ILE A 148 -1.07 0.12 6.35
N ALA A 149 -1.56 0.76 7.41
CA ALA A 149 -0.83 1.87 8.05
C ALA A 149 0.53 1.40 8.57
N ALA A 150 0.56 0.29 9.33
CA ALA A 150 1.77 -0.29 9.87
C ALA A 150 2.79 -0.70 8.81
N TYR A 151 2.38 -1.04 7.59
CA TYR A 151 3.29 -1.28 6.48
C TYR A 151 4.22 -0.08 6.21
N ASN A 152 3.74 1.15 6.37
CA ASN A 152 4.51 2.37 6.12
C ASN A 152 5.42 2.81 7.29
N MET A 153 5.10 2.42 8.53
CA MET A 153 5.60 3.10 9.74
C MET A 153 5.80 2.18 10.96
N GLY A 154 5.57 0.88 10.79
CA GLY A 154 5.63 -0.13 11.83
C GLY A 154 4.40 -0.17 12.75
N ASP A 155 4.08 -1.36 13.29
CA ASP A 155 2.93 -1.55 14.18
C ASP A 155 3.03 -0.76 15.50
N GLY A 156 4.23 -0.36 15.90
CA GLY A 156 4.48 0.43 17.12
C GLY A 156 3.73 1.76 17.14
N ASN A 157 3.64 2.43 15.99
CA ASN A 157 3.09 3.77 15.87
C ASN A 157 1.58 3.79 15.53
N VAL A 158 0.94 2.63 15.36
CA VAL A 158 -0.53 2.54 15.27
C VAL A 158 -1.11 2.53 16.69
N HIS A 159 -1.73 3.62 17.12
CA HIS A 159 -2.20 3.78 18.51
C HIS A 159 -3.71 3.63 18.69
N SER A 160 -4.52 4.09 17.73
CA SER A 160 -5.98 3.96 17.72
C SER A 160 -6.51 3.88 16.29
N TYR A 161 -7.80 3.62 16.11
CA TYR A 161 -8.40 3.52 14.78
C TYR A 161 -8.66 4.90 14.18
N GLU A 162 -9.10 5.84 15.02
CA GLU A 162 -9.43 7.21 14.65
C GLU A 162 -8.19 7.96 14.12
N ASN A 163 -7.04 7.67 14.71
CA ASN A 163 -5.75 8.31 14.43
C ASN A 163 -4.76 7.33 13.76
N VAL A 164 -5.28 6.33 13.04
CA VAL A 164 -4.48 5.21 12.48
C VAL A 164 -3.34 5.68 11.57
N ASP A 165 -3.48 6.83 10.92
CA ASP A 165 -2.50 7.39 9.97
C ASP A 165 -1.67 8.55 10.55
N ASP A 166 -1.84 8.97 11.81
CA ASP A 166 -1.23 10.22 12.36
C ASP A 166 0.30 10.30 12.22
N HIS A 167 0.95 9.14 12.20
CA HIS A 167 2.40 8.99 12.09
C HIS A 167 2.85 8.39 10.75
N THR A 168 1.93 8.20 9.79
CA THR A 168 2.26 7.75 8.43
C THR A 168 2.75 8.91 7.56
N THR A 169 3.46 8.61 6.47
CA THR A 169 3.83 9.59 5.45
C THR A 169 2.59 10.30 4.90
N GLY A 170 2.56 11.63 4.95
CA GLY A 170 1.42 12.43 4.51
C GLY A 170 0.19 12.39 5.44
N ARG A 171 0.29 11.66 6.57
CA ARG A 171 -0.80 11.44 7.53
C ARG A 171 -2.07 10.86 6.91
N ASP A 172 -1.91 10.04 5.89
CA ASP A 172 -3.00 9.54 5.07
C ASP A 172 -2.76 8.16 4.45
N TYR A 173 -1.70 7.45 4.83
CA TYR A 173 -1.21 6.31 4.05
C TYR A 173 -2.28 5.21 3.88
N SER A 174 -2.87 4.73 4.98
CA SER A 174 -3.89 3.67 4.88
C SER A 174 -5.21 4.19 4.31
N ASN A 175 -5.57 5.46 4.57
CA ASN A 175 -6.73 6.09 3.94
C ASN A 175 -6.57 6.15 2.42
N ASP A 176 -5.50 6.74 1.91
CA ASP A 176 -5.24 6.85 0.48
C ASP A 176 -5.15 5.48 -0.19
N VAL A 177 -4.38 4.55 0.37
CA VAL A 177 -4.26 3.19 -0.17
C VAL A 177 -5.61 2.48 -0.23
N ALA A 178 -6.44 2.56 0.82
CA ALA A 178 -7.77 1.94 0.80
C ALA A 178 -8.66 2.54 -0.31
N ALA A 179 -8.63 3.86 -0.50
CA ALA A 179 -9.40 4.52 -1.56
C ALA A 179 -8.89 4.13 -2.95
N ARG A 180 -7.57 4.05 -3.16
CA ARG A 180 -6.98 3.56 -4.41
C ARG A 180 -7.37 2.10 -4.68
N ALA A 181 -7.39 1.25 -3.65
CA ALA A 181 -7.79 -0.15 -3.77
C ALA A 181 -9.25 -0.30 -4.18
N GLN A 182 -10.14 0.51 -3.59
CA GLN A 182 -11.55 0.57 -3.98
C GLN A 182 -11.72 1.00 -5.44
N TRP A 183 -10.90 1.94 -5.92
CA TRP A 183 -10.88 2.31 -7.33
C TRP A 183 -10.42 1.16 -8.23
N TYR A 184 -9.29 0.50 -7.92
CA TYR A 184 -8.77 -0.63 -8.70
C TYR A 184 -9.74 -1.81 -8.74
N ARG A 185 -10.47 -2.06 -7.63
CA ARG A 185 -11.48 -3.10 -7.56
C ARG A 185 -12.65 -2.84 -8.51
N ASN A 186 -13.11 -1.59 -8.58
CA ASN A 186 -14.29 -1.21 -9.36
C ASN A 186 -14.01 -0.89 -10.83
N HIS A 187 -12.81 -0.40 -11.16
CA HIS A 187 -12.48 0.13 -12.49
C HIS A 187 -11.24 -0.50 -13.10
N GLY A 188 -10.32 -1.01 -12.27
CA GLY A 188 -9.07 -1.62 -12.72
C GLY A 188 -9.18 -3.11 -12.96
N GLY A 189 -10.28 -3.78 -12.61
CA GLY A 189 -10.43 -5.23 -12.80
C GLY A 189 -9.46 -6.07 -11.97
N PHE A 190 -9.07 -5.58 -10.78
CA PHE A 190 -8.22 -6.28 -9.81
C PHE A 190 -9.03 -6.89 -8.65
#